data_AF-A0A9E2Q0K9-F1
#
_entry.id   AF-A0A9E2Q0K9-F1
#
_cell.length_a   1.000
_cell.length_b   1.000
_cell.length_c   1.000
_cell.angle_alpha   90.00
_cell.angle_beta   90.00
_cell.angle_gamma   90.00
#
_symmetry.space_group_name_H-M   'P 1'
#
loop_
_entity.id
_entity.type
_entity.pdbx_description
1 polymer ?
#
loop_
_entity_poly.entity_id
_entity_poly.type
_entity_poly.pdbx_seq_one_letter_code
_entity_poly.pdbx_strand_id
1 'polypeptide(L)'
;AKIDNTAKVVLGKAVKEALDKKKADEAWGILNNFKRTYVDVKENNLFGDSMFLNAAFLIDRSREKEFDFLVEDLVKKHDDRMAFKYIGPAPPFNFVNIVVKW
;
A
#
# COMPACT_ATOMS: atom_id res chain seq x y z
N ALA A 1 -21.11 34.02 -18.40
CA ALA A 1 -20.92 32.70 -19.02
C ALA A 1 -21.42 31.63 -18.06
N LYS A 2 -22.43 30.83 -18.44
CA LYS A 2 -22.80 29.63 -17.66
C LYS A 2 -21.60 28.69 -17.72
N ILE A 3 -20.98 28.43 -16.59
CA ILE A 3 -19.91 27.43 -16.54
C ILE A 3 -20.57 26.08 -16.87
N ASP A 4 -20.14 25.44 -17.94
CA ASP A 4 -20.64 24.13 -18.33
C ASP A 4 -20.27 23.11 -17.25
N ASN A 5 -21.27 22.71 -16.48
CA ASN A 5 -21.12 21.79 -15.35
C ASN A 5 -20.68 20.40 -15.83
N THR A 6 -20.97 20.04 -17.09
CA THR A 6 -20.54 18.80 -17.71
C THR A 6 -19.02 18.78 -17.91
N ALA A 7 -18.46 19.88 -18.43
CA ALA A 7 -17.01 20.02 -18.60
C ALA A 7 -16.25 19.91 -17.28
N LYS A 8 -16.79 20.49 -16.18
CA LYS A 8 -16.21 20.35 -14.83
C LYS A 8 -16.21 18.92 -14.33
N VAL A 9 -17.30 18.18 -14.53
CA VAL A 9 -17.40 16.76 -14.12
C VAL A 9 -16.43 15.90 -14.91
N VAL A 10 -16.31 16.11 -16.23
CA VAL A 10 -15.36 15.38 -17.08
C VAL A 10 -13.92 15.65 -16.64
N LEU A 11 -13.57 16.92 -16.41
CA LEU A 11 -12.24 17.28 -15.90
C LEU A 11 -11.96 16.63 -14.55
N GLY A 12 -12.92 16.65 -13.62
CA GLY A 12 -12.77 16.01 -12.32
C GLY A 12 -12.53 14.50 -12.41
N LYS A 13 -13.22 13.81 -13.32
CA LYS A 13 -12.99 12.38 -13.60
C LYS A 13 -11.58 12.12 -14.13
N ALA A 14 -11.13 12.92 -15.10
CA ALA A 14 -9.78 12.78 -15.67
C ALA A 14 -8.68 13.01 -14.61
N VAL A 15 -8.85 14.00 -13.73
CA VAL A 15 -7.93 14.24 -12.62
C VAL A 15 -7.92 13.06 -11.65
N LYS A 16 -9.08 12.51 -11.31
CA LYS A 16 -9.18 11.32 -10.44
C LYS A 16 -8.47 10.12 -11.06
N GLU A 17 -8.72 9.83 -12.34
CA GLU A 17 -8.08 8.72 -13.06
C GLU A 17 -6.55 8.86 -13.08
N ALA A 18 -6.04 10.07 -13.34
CA ALA A 18 -4.61 10.34 -13.31
C ALA A 18 -4.02 10.16 -11.90
N LEU A 19 -4.75 10.59 -10.85
CA LEU A 19 -4.32 10.42 -9.47
C LEU A 19 -4.33 8.96 -9.04
N ASP A 20 -5.36 8.20 -9.40
CA ASP A 20 -5.49 6.77 -9.11
C ASP A 20 -4.36 5.98 -9.79
N LYS A 21 -4.04 6.32 -11.05
CA LYS A 21 -2.89 5.73 -11.76
C LYS A 21 -1.59 6.02 -11.03
N LYS A 22 -1.34 7.28 -10.65
CA LYS A 22 -0.12 7.67 -9.92
C LYS A 22 0.00 6.90 -8.60
N LYS A 23 -1.09 6.77 -7.86
CA LYS A 23 -1.13 6.01 -6.60
C LYS A 23 -0.76 4.53 -6.82
N ALA A 24 -1.32 3.92 -7.87
CA ALA A 24 -1.02 2.53 -8.21
C ALA A 24 0.45 2.34 -8.62
N ASP A 25 1.00 3.25 -9.41
CA ASP A 25 2.41 3.20 -9.85
C ASP A 25 3.37 3.34 -8.65
N GLU A 26 3.08 4.25 -7.72
CA GLU A 26 3.86 4.43 -6.48
C GLU A 26 3.74 3.20 -5.58
N ALA A 27 2.53 2.67 -5.36
CA ALA A 27 2.29 1.47 -4.56
C ALA A 27 3.04 0.25 -5.11
N TRP A 28 2.99 0.04 -6.43
CA TRP A 28 3.73 -1.03 -7.10
C TRP A 28 5.25 -0.86 -6.93
N GLY A 29 5.74 0.37 -7.06
CA GLY A 29 7.14 0.72 -6.82
C GLY A 29 7.58 0.31 -5.42
N ILE A 30 6.79 0.61 -4.39
CA ILE A 30 7.05 0.20 -3.00
C ILE A 30 7.07 -1.32 -2.87
N LEU A 31 6.01 -2.02 -3.30
CA LEU A 31 5.87 -3.48 -3.19
C LEU A 31 7.03 -4.23 -3.84
N ASN A 32 7.51 -3.74 -4.99
CA ASN A 32 8.58 -4.39 -5.73
C ASN A 32 9.94 -4.36 -5.00
N ASN A 33 10.17 -3.46 -4.03
CA ASN A 33 11.37 -3.48 -3.19
C ASN A 33 11.43 -4.70 -2.26
N PHE A 34 10.28 -5.24 -1.88
CA PHE A 34 10.18 -6.42 -1.01
C PHE A 34 10.09 -7.73 -1.81
N LYS A 35 10.26 -7.68 -3.13
CA LYS A 35 10.14 -8.86 -3.97
C LYS A 35 11.15 -9.91 -3.51
N ARG A 36 10.66 -11.14 -3.30
CA ARG A 36 11.43 -12.29 -2.77
C ARG A 36 11.80 -12.18 -1.29
N THR A 37 11.32 -11.20 -0.52
CA THR A 37 11.56 -11.13 0.94
C THR A 37 10.43 -11.70 1.78
N TYR A 38 9.26 -11.89 1.19
CA TYR A 38 8.08 -12.47 1.81
C TYR A 38 7.70 -13.83 1.21
N VAL A 39 6.99 -14.62 2.00
CA VAL A 39 6.30 -15.87 1.62
C VAL A 39 4.97 -15.55 0.94
N ASP A 40 4.21 -14.61 1.50
CA ASP A 40 2.95 -14.14 0.94
C ASP A 40 2.74 -12.65 1.23
N VAL A 41 1.92 -11.98 0.41
CA VAL A 41 1.55 -10.58 0.57
C VAL A 41 0.04 -10.41 0.37
N LYS A 42 -0.59 -9.62 1.24
CA LYS A 42 -2.01 -9.27 1.15
C LYS A 42 -2.17 -7.76 1.11
N GLU A 43 -2.69 -7.27 0.01
CA GLU A 43 -3.16 -5.89 -0.08
C GLU A 43 -4.55 -5.79 0.54
N ASN A 44 -4.72 -4.83 1.44
CA ASN A 44 -5.93 -4.54 2.17
C ASN A 44 -6.61 -3.29 1.63
N ASN A 45 -7.86 -3.09 2.03
CA ASN A 45 -8.58 -1.86 1.71
C ASN A 45 -7.81 -0.63 2.21
N LEU A 46 -7.77 0.40 1.37
CA LEU A 46 -7.21 1.69 1.71
C LEU A 46 -8.20 2.45 2.62
N PHE A 47 -7.65 3.24 3.54
CA PHE A 47 -8.44 4.07 4.45
C PHE A 47 -8.15 5.55 4.21
N GLY A 48 -9.19 6.29 3.82
CA GLY A 48 -9.09 7.70 3.49
C GLY A 48 -8.41 7.98 2.14
N ASP A 49 -8.50 9.23 1.68
CA ASP A 49 -8.05 9.61 0.34
C ASP A 49 -6.53 9.71 0.20
N SER A 50 -5.79 9.89 1.30
CA SER A 50 -4.33 10.03 1.26
C SER A 50 -3.60 8.69 1.21
N MET A 51 -4.23 7.61 1.67
CA MET A 51 -3.62 6.28 1.66
C MET A 51 -3.63 5.71 0.25
N PHE A 52 -2.49 5.19 -0.19
CA PHE A 52 -2.36 4.56 -1.51
C PHE A 52 -1.76 3.14 -1.45
N LEU A 53 -1.30 2.72 -0.27
CA LEU A 53 -0.87 1.34 -0.01
C LEU A 53 -1.24 0.94 1.42
N ASN A 54 -1.83 -0.24 1.55
CA ASN A 54 -2.05 -0.94 2.81
C ASN A 54 -1.78 -2.42 2.57
N ALA A 55 -0.62 -2.92 3.01
CA ALA A 55 -0.21 -4.29 2.73
C ALA A 55 0.30 -4.97 3.99
N ALA A 56 -0.06 -6.25 4.12
CA ALA A 56 0.50 -7.17 5.10
C ALA A 56 1.47 -8.12 4.39
N PHE A 57 2.60 -8.42 5.03
CA PHE A 57 3.60 -9.35 4.54
C PHE A 57 3.74 -10.52 5.50
N LEU A 58 3.67 -11.74 4.97
CA LEU A 58 4.03 -12.95 5.69
C LEU A 58 5.47 -13.28 5.34
N ILE A 59 6.36 -13.26 6.32
CA ILE A 59 7.80 -13.49 6.11
C ILE A 59 8.26 -14.73 6.86
N ASP A 60 9.36 -15.33 6.40
CA ASP A 60 10.08 -16.29 7.22
C ASP A 60 10.70 -15.55 8.42
N ARG A 61 10.54 -16.10 9.63
CA ARG A 61 11.04 -15.46 10.86
C ARG A 61 12.56 -15.25 10.85
N SER A 62 13.31 -16.11 10.18
CA SER A 62 14.77 -15.95 10.03
C SER A 62 15.16 -14.70 9.23
N ARG A 63 14.22 -14.12 8.47
CA ARG A 63 14.42 -12.95 7.60
C ARG A 63 13.85 -11.66 8.15
N GLU A 64 13.35 -11.66 9.38
CA GLU A 64 12.76 -10.48 10.03
C GLU A 64 13.69 -9.26 9.96
N LYS A 65 14.96 -9.43 10.32
CA LYS A 65 15.95 -8.35 10.25
C LYS A 65 16.17 -7.82 8.82
N GLU A 66 16.25 -8.72 7.84
CA GLU A 66 16.40 -8.33 6.43
C GLU A 66 15.21 -7.48 5.98
N PHE A 67 14.00 -7.89 6.37
CA PHE A 67 12.78 -7.17 6.05
C PHE A 67 12.76 -5.79 6.72
N ASP A 68 13.10 -5.71 8.01
CA ASP A 68 13.17 -4.45 8.76
C ASP A 68 14.16 -3.47 8.11
N PHE A 69 15.34 -3.93 7.70
CA PHE A 69 16.31 -3.10 7.00
C PHE A 69 15.78 -2.54 5.68
N LEU A 70 15.03 -3.35 4.90
CA LEU A 70 14.41 -2.88 3.66
C LEU A 70 13.33 -1.83 3.91
N VAL A 71 12.56 -1.97 4.99
CA VAL A 71 11.59 -0.95 5.40
C VAL A 71 12.31 0.34 5.77
N GLU A 72 13.37 0.28 6.57
CA GLU A 72 14.13 1.46 6.96
C GLU A 72 14.74 2.20 5.77
N ASP A 73 15.33 1.48 4.82
CA ASP A 73 15.91 2.05 3.60
C ASP A 73 14.84 2.74 2.75
N LEU A 74 13.68 2.09 2.60
CA LEU A 74 12.54 2.62 1.87
C LEU A 74 12.00 3.91 2.51
N VAL A 75 11.85 3.94 3.83
CA VAL A 75 11.40 5.13 4.57
C VAL A 75 12.37 6.28 4.32
N LYS A 76 13.69 6.05 4.48
CA LYS A 76 14.72 7.08 4.25
C LYS A 76 14.68 7.63 2.82
N LYS A 77 14.45 6.76 1.83
CA LYS A 77 14.39 7.14 0.41
C LYS A 77 13.20 8.04 0.06
N HIS A 78 12.13 7.97 0.84
CA HIS A 78 10.85 8.62 0.52
C HIS A 78 10.33 9.56 1.63
N ASP A 79 11.16 9.88 2.64
CA ASP A 79 10.80 10.65 3.84
C ASP A 79 10.29 12.08 3.54
N ASP A 80 10.68 12.64 2.39
CA ASP A 80 10.25 13.97 1.95
C ASP A 80 8.81 14.02 1.41
N ARG A 81 8.23 12.86 1.06
CA ARG A 81 6.99 12.78 0.27
C ARG A 81 5.99 11.71 0.71
N MET A 82 6.38 10.75 1.54
CA MET A 82 5.53 9.64 1.97
C MET A 82 5.61 9.43 3.48
N ALA A 83 4.46 9.22 4.10
CA ALA A 83 4.39 8.80 5.50
C ALA A 83 4.21 7.28 5.56
N PHE A 84 5.10 6.61 6.30
CA PHE A 84 5.05 5.16 6.50
C PHE A 84 4.56 4.82 7.91
N LYS A 85 3.71 3.81 8.02
CA LYS A 85 3.37 3.17 9.28
C LYS A 85 3.73 1.70 9.20
N TYR A 86 4.80 1.32 9.87
CA TYR A 86 5.24 -0.07 9.98
C TYR A 86 4.82 -0.65 11.33
N ILE A 87 4.16 -1.82 11.32
CA ILE A 87 3.59 -2.47 12.51
C ILE A 87 3.98 -3.94 12.47
N GLY A 88 4.63 -4.43 13.53
CA GLY A 88 4.94 -5.85 13.67
C GLY A 88 6.02 -6.12 14.72
N PRO A 89 6.32 -7.41 14.96
CA PRO A 89 5.59 -8.58 14.47
C PRO A 89 4.17 -8.68 15.10
N ALA A 90 3.17 -9.05 14.30
CA ALA A 90 1.77 -9.16 14.72
C ALA A 90 1.22 -10.57 14.46
N PRO A 91 0.13 -10.99 15.11
CA PRO A 91 -0.52 -12.26 14.76
C PRO A 91 -0.95 -12.27 13.27
N PRO A 92 -0.90 -13.43 12.58
CA PRO A 92 -1.07 -13.51 11.13
C PRO A 92 -2.55 -13.44 10.70
N PHE A 93 -3.31 -12.47 11.22
CA PHE A 93 -4.74 -12.30 10.94
C PHE A 93 -5.05 -12.12 9.44
N ASN A 94 -4.11 -11.55 8.67
CA ASN A 94 -4.26 -11.38 7.22
C ASN A 94 -4.09 -12.69 6.43
N PHE A 95 -3.54 -13.73 7.04
CA PHE A 95 -3.12 -14.96 6.35
C PHE A 95 -3.81 -16.22 6.88
N VAL A 96 -4.56 -16.12 7.99
CA VAL A 96 -5.23 -17.26 8.62
C VAL A 96 -6.73 -16.97 8.75
N ASN A 97 -7.55 -17.80 8.10
CA ASN A 97 -8.99 -17.84 8.31
C ASN A 97 -9.34 -19.08 9.15
N ILE A 98 -9.80 -18.87 10.38
CA ILE A 98 -10.28 -19.97 11.24
C ILE A 98 -11.79 -20.11 11.02
N VAL A 99 -12.20 -21.23 10.43
CA VAL A 99 -13.62 -21.58 10.30
C VAL A 99 -13.98 -22.51 11.44
N VAL A 100 -14.81 -22.03 12.37
CA VAL A 100 -15.38 -22.87 13.43
C VAL A 100 -16.59 -23.59 12.83
N LYS A 101 -16.50 -24.91 12.72
CA LYS A 101 -17.64 -25.76 12.38
C LYS A 101 -18.22 -26.31 13.68
N TRP A 102 -19.53 -26.16 13.81
CA TRP A 102 -20.34 -26.73 14.88
C TRP A 102 -20.89 -28.09 14.43
#